data_AF-A0A0K1Q8S5-F1
#
_entry.id   AF-A0A0K1Q8S5-F1
#
_cell.length_a   1.000
_cell.length_b   1.000
_cell.length_c   1.000
_cell.angle_alpha   90.00
_cell.angle_beta   90.00
_cell.angle_gamma   90.00
#
_symmetry.space_group_name_H-M   'P 1'
#
loop_
_entity.id
_entity.type
_entity.pdbx_description
1 polymer ?
#
loop_
_entity_poly.entity_id
_entity_poly.type
_entity_poly.pdbx_seq_one_letter_code
_entity_poly.pdbx_strand_id
1 'polypeptide(L)'
;MSLLGLAVASTGCSMVGWKYDYGGRHYTMTKENSDYHAKAIRDVRTRYGDPQAQTDIANLKGACELFQKYAAEAPDPGSFTPARELLDADVRSTCARWHQQEHRDQQATDEKNRRDEVVQVREARSRQREEESRQRDTERREQYRRVITQRIERESKVLEACEANAPARANRRRHEEIARSNPAAALQKQCAPQRGTKTVKSECRDANGFTRTCSKSVPGEVIGYACPKSMDTEVVQIGLHQLGLLDTPPYPEDDSIQPGDETCEKTQASVKKAREMLEESAGTTTGALQ
;
A
#
# COMPACT_ATOMS: atom_id res chain seq x y z
N MET A 1 -35.03 52.67 48.02
CA MET A 1 -34.16 53.66 48.72
C MET A 1 -35.09 54.59 49.49
N SER A 2 -35.14 54.47 50.81
CA SER A 2 -35.90 55.40 51.66
C SER A 2 -34.93 56.43 52.22
N LEU A 3 -35.16 57.70 51.87
CA LEU A 3 -34.40 58.86 52.35
C LEU A 3 -35.04 59.37 53.64
N LEU A 4 -34.39 59.15 54.78
CA LEU A 4 -34.78 59.74 56.06
C LEU A 4 -33.59 60.50 56.64
N GLY A 5 -33.66 61.83 56.56
CA GLY A 5 -32.66 62.73 57.13
C GLY A 5 -32.98 63.06 58.58
N LEU A 6 -32.08 62.72 59.51
CA LEU A 6 -32.05 63.31 60.86
C LEU A 6 -30.88 64.29 60.93
N ALA A 7 -31.18 65.57 61.13
CA ALA A 7 -30.19 66.60 61.39
C ALA A 7 -29.88 66.63 62.89
N VAL A 8 -28.61 66.41 63.27
CA VAL A 8 -28.12 66.70 64.62
C VAL A 8 -27.38 68.03 64.53
N ALA A 9 -27.94 69.07 65.13
CA ALA A 9 -27.36 70.42 65.16
C ALA A 9 -26.65 70.64 66.50
N SER A 10 -25.32 70.70 66.48
CA SER A 10 -24.50 71.30 67.54
C SER A 10 -23.93 72.63 67.03
N THR A 11 -24.00 73.66 67.85
CA THR A 11 -23.59 75.04 67.57
C THR A 11 -22.09 75.17 67.31
N GLY A 12 -21.76 75.65 66.11
CA GLY A 12 -20.43 75.78 65.51
C GLY A 12 -20.60 75.48 64.01
N CYS A 13 -19.79 76.05 63.10
CA CYS A 13 -19.82 75.65 61.68
C CYS A 13 -19.28 74.22 61.50
N SER A 14 -19.93 73.24 62.11
CA SER A 14 -19.66 71.81 61.96
C SER A 14 -20.35 71.33 60.70
N MET A 15 -19.56 70.84 59.74
CA MET A 15 -20.08 70.13 58.58
C MET A 15 -21.07 69.04 59.00
N VAL A 16 -22.21 68.95 58.31
CA VAL A 16 -23.23 67.93 58.57
C VAL A 16 -22.85 66.63 57.86
N GLY A 17 -22.61 65.57 58.62
CA GLY A 17 -22.42 64.22 58.09
C GLY A 17 -23.74 63.59 57.66
N TRP A 18 -23.77 63.01 56.46
CA TRP A 18 -24.89 62.28 55.89
C TRP A 18 -24.67 60.78 56.01
N LYS A 19 -25.69 60.07 56.47
CA LYS A 19 -25.70 58.60 56.50
C LYS A 19 -25.89 58.07 55.08
N TYR A 20 -24.95 57.23 54.64
CA TYR A 20 -24.95 56.63 53.32
C TYR A 20 -24.77 55.11 53.42
N ASP A 21 -25.69 54.36 52.82
CA ASP A 21 -25.71 52.90 52.90
C ASP A 21 -25.25 52.29 51.58
N TYR A 22 -24.18 51.50 51.62
CA TYR A 22 -23.60 50.86 50.45
C TYR A 22 -22.98 49.51 50.80
N GLY A 23 -23.20 48.50 49.95
CA GLY A 23 -22.64 47.15 50.15
C GLY A 23 -23.03 46.50 51.49
N GLY A 24 -24.20 46.83 52.05
CA GLY A 24 -24.64 46.33 53.35
C GLY A 24 -23.93 46.96 54.56
N ARG A 25 -23.18 48.06 54.36
CA ARG A 25 -22.49 48.81 55.40
C ARG A 25 -23.00 50.25 55.44
N HIS A 26 -22.91 50.86 56.63
CA HIS A 26 -23.28 52.25 56.89
C HIS A 26 -22.02 53.13 56.90
N TYR A 27 -22.03 54.23 56.16
CA TYR A 27 -20.95 55.21 56.09
C TYR A 27 -21.46 56.60 56.47
N THR A 28 -20.56 57.46 56.98
CA THR A 28 -20.86 58.88 57.19
C THR A 28 -19.99 59.72 56.25
N MET A 29 -20.64 60.50 55.39
CA MET A 29 -20.00 61.29 54.31
C MET A 29 -20.69 62.64 54.10
N THR A 30 -20.05 63.59 53.42
CA THR A 30 -20.73 64.81 52.99
C THR A 30 -21.77 64.49 51.92
N LYS A 31 -22.81 65.33 51.77
CA LYS A 31 -23.85 65.13 50.74
C LYS A 31 -23.27 65.05 49.34
N GLU A 32 -22.30 65.92 49.05
CA GLU A 32 -21.59 65.95 47.78
C GLU A 32 -20.87 64.62 47.49
N ASN A 33 -20.18 64.06 48.49
CA ASN A 33 -19.53 62.75 48.36
C ASN A 33 -20.54 61.62 48.17
N SER A 34 -21.66 61.60 48.91
CA SER A 34 -22.69 60.57 48.74
C SER A 34 -23.37 60.63 47.37
N ASP A 35 -23.68 61.84 46.90
CA ASP A 35 -24.32 62.05 45.60
C ASP A 35 -23.36 61.69 44.46
N TYR A 36 -22.07 62.03 44.61
CA TYR A 36 -21.02 61.67 43.66
C TYR A 36 -20.83 60.15 43.56
N HIS A 37 -20.71 59.46 44.70
CA HIS A 37 -20.62 58.00 44.73
C HIS A 37 -21.86 57.34 44.11
N ALA A 38 -23.06 57.79 44.49
CA ALA A 38 -24.32 57.27 43.94
C ALA A 38 -24.44 57.49 42.42
N LYS A 39 -23.93 58.61 41.90
CA LYS A 39 -23.86 58.89 40.47
C LYS A 39 -22.90 57.93 39.76
N ALA A 40 -21.69 57.73 40.30
CA ALA A 40 -20.71 56.81 39.73
C ALA A 40 -21.27 55.38 39.61
N ILE A 41 -21.88 54.86 40.68
CA ILE A 41 -22.53 53.54 40.70
C ILE A 41 -23.66 53.45 39.66
N ARG A 42 -24.50 54.48 39.57
CA ARG A 42 -25.60 54.51 38.61
C ARG A 42 -25.09 54.49 37.17
N ASP A 43 -24.08 55.28 36.87
CA ASP A 43 -23.55 55.41 35.51
C ASP A 43 -22.89 54.11 35.04
N VAL A 44 -22.11 53.46 35.91
CA VAL A 44 -21.53 52.13 35.61
C VAL A 44 -22.64 51.12 35.38
N ARG A 45 -23.64 51.04 36.27
CA ARG A 45 -24.76 50.11 36.12
C ARG A 45 -25.58 50.33 34.85
N THR A 46 -25.76 51.60 34.47
CA THR A 46 -26.53 51.96 33.28
C THR A 46 -25.78 51.56 32.00
N ARG A 47 -24.45 51.69 31.97
CA ARG A 47 -23.65 51.44 30.77
C ARG A 47 -23.21 49.99 30.61
N TYR A 48 -22.85 49.34 31.71
CA TYR A 48 -22.17 48.03 31.70
C TYR A 48 -22.93 46.95 32.49
N GLY A 49 -24.11 47.27 33.03
CA GLY A 49 -24.86 46.39 33.93
C GLY A 49 -24.26 46.35 35.33
N ASP A 50 -24.81 45.49 36.20
CA ASP A 50 -24.27 45.33 37.55
C ASP A 50 -22.90 44.62 37.50
N PRO A 51 -21.79 45.28 37.88
CA PRO A 51 -20.46 44.69 37.83
C PRO A 51 -20.34 43.42 38.68
N GLN A 52 -21.19 43.29 39.70
CA GLN A 52 -21.23 42.10 40.55
C GLN A 52 -21.88 40.89 39.88
N ALA A 53 -22.80 41.10 38.94
CA ALA A 53 -23.46 40.03 38.19
C ALA A 53 -22.88 39.81 36.78
N GLN A 54 -21.99 40.69 36.34
CA GLN A 54 -21.48 40.69 34.97
C GLN A 54 -20.43 39.59 34.73
N THR A 55 -20.56 38.91 33.59
CA THR A 55 -19.63 37.86 33.11
C THR A 55 -18.95 38.24 31.80
N ASP A 56 -19.47 39.23 31.06
CA ASP A 56 -18.84 39.74 29.85
C ASP A 56 -17.58 40.56 30.17
N ILE A 57 -16.44 40.12 29.65
CA ILE A 57 -15.13 40.76 29.81
C ILE A 57 -15.15 42.21 29.35
N ALA A 58 -15.81 42.52 28.22
CA ALA A 58 -15.82 43.88 27.68
C ALA A 58 -16.54 44.85 28.63
N ASN A 59 -17.64 44.39 29.22
CA ASN A 59 -18.41 45.17 30.19
C ASN A 59 -17.68 45.31 31.53
N LEU A 60 -17.00 44.26 32.02
CA LEU A 60 -16.19 44.33 33.23
C LEU A 60 -15.00 45.29 33.06
N LYS A 61 -14.33 45.25 31.90
CA LYS A 61 -13.25 46.18 31.54
C LYS A 61 -13.75 47.63 31.51
N GLY A 62 -14.84 47.88 30.78
CA GLY A 62 -15.45 49.21 30.70
C GLY A 62 -15.92 49.74 32.06
N ALA A 63 -16.47 48.88 32.91
CA ALA A 63 -16.86 49.23 34.28
C ALA A 63 -15.64 49.57 35.16
N CYS A 64 -14.56 48.77 35.08
CA CYS A 64 -13.30 49.03 35.78
C CYS A 64 -12.70 50.40 35.37
N GLU A 65 -12.58 50.68 34.07
CA GLU A 65 -12.06 51.94 33.54
C GLU A 65 -12.92 53.14 33.98
N LEU A 66 -14.24 53.00 33.94
CA LEU A 66 -15.16 54.05 34.36
C LEU A 66 -15.10 54.31 35.87
N PHE A 67 -14.98 53.26 36.70
CA PHE A 67 -14.75 53.42 38.13
C PHE A 67 -13.41 54.08 38.45
N GLN A 68 -12.33 53.74 37.73
CA GLN A 68 -11.02 54.38 37.90
C GLN A 68 -11.08 55.87 37.62
N LYS A 69 -11.82 56.27 36.57
CA LYS A 69 -12.07 57.68 36.26
C LYS A 69 -12.80 58.38 37.41
N TYR A 70 -13.89 57.80 37.91
CA TYR A 70 -14.64 58.35 39.03
C TYR A 70 -13.81 58.42 40.32
N ALA A 71 -12.95 57.44 40.60
CA ALA A 71 -12.08 57.47 41.76
C ALA A 71 -11.02 58.60 41.67
N ALA A 72 -10.50 58.87 40.48
CA ALA A 72 -9.53 59.94 40.24
C ALA A 72 -10.13 61.35 40.33
N GLU A 73 -11.39 61.50 39.93
CA GLU A 73 -12.14 62.78 39.93
C GLU A 73 -12.94 63.03 41.22
N ALA A 74 -12.80 62.16 42.23
CA ALA A 74 -13.59 62.25 43.46
C ALA A 74 -13.28 63.52 44.28
N PRO A 75 -14.30 64.21 44.83
CA PRO A 75 -14.13 65.44 45.60
C PRO A 75 -13.40 65.21 46.94
N ASP A 76 -12.81 66.27 47.49
CA ASP A 76 -12.08 66.20 48.78
C ASP A 76 -13.06 65.89 49.94
N PRO A 77 -12.79 64.86 50.76
CA PRO A 77 -13.62 64.47 51.90
C PRO A 77 -13.71 65.48 53.06
N GLY A 78 -12.71 66.34 53.25
CA GLY A 78 -12.53 67.02 54.53
C GLY A 78 -12.40 66.02 55.69
N SER A 79 -13.30 66.07 56.68
CA SER A 79 -13.29 65.21 57.89
C SER A 79 -14.16 63.94 57.82
N PHE A 80 -14.75 63.61 56.67
CA PHE A 80 -15.66 62.47 56.52
C PHE A 80 -15.09 61.37 55.61
N THR A 81 -15.79 60.23 55.53
CA THR A 81 -15.38 59.13 54.65
C THR A 81 -15.37 59.62 53.19
N PRO A 82 -14.27 59.48 52.44
CA PRO A 82 -14.18 59.94 51.06
C PRO A 82 -14.98 59.05 50.10
N ALA A 83 -15.67 59.64 49.12
CA ALA A 83 -16.26 58.87 48.02
C ALA A 83 -15.19 58.05 47.27
N ARG A 84 -13.97 58.59 47.20
CA ARG A 84 -12.78 57.93 46.65
C ARG A 84 -12.50 56.58 47.28
N GLU A 85 -12.61 56.45 48.61
CA GLU A 85 -12.28 55.20 49.31
C GLU A 85 -13.21 54.06 48.91
N LEU A 86 -14.52 54.36 48.76
CA LEU A 86 -15.50 53.38 48.29
C LEU A 86 -15.30 53.05 46.80
N LEU A 87 -15.04 54.07 45.97
CA LEU A 87 -14.76 53.86 44.55
C LEU A 87 -13.49 53.05 44.33
N ASP A 88 -12.42 53.26 45.12
CA ASP A 88 -11.20 52.46 45.05
C ASP A 88 -11.45 50.99 45.41
N ALA A 89 -12.40 50.71 46.32
CA ALA A 89 -12.83 49.35 46.62
C ALA A 89 -13.59 48.71 45.44
N ASP A 90 -14.47 49.47 44.79
CA ASP A 90 -15.20 49.02 43.60
C ASP A 90 -14.28 48.82 42.39
N VAL A 91 -13.29 49.70 42.19
CA VAL A 91 -12.20 49.56 41.21
C VAL A 91 -11.47 48.25 41.47
N ARG A 92 -10.93 48.04 42.68
CA ARG A 92 -10.16 46.83 42.99
C ARG A 92 -10.96 45.55 42.72
N SER A 93 -12.22 45.51 43.16
CA SER A 93 -13.06 44.33 42.98
C SER A 93 -13.43 44.08 41.51
N THR A 94 -13.81 45.13 40.77
CA THR A 94 -14.26 45.02 39.37
C THR A 94 -13.07 44.70 38.45
N CYS A 95 -11.94 45.38 38.62
CA CYS A 95 -10.75 45.14 37.82
C CYS A 95 -10.13 43.76 38.12
N ALA A 96 -10.12 43.32 39.38
CA ALA A 96 -9.64 41.97 39.73
C ALA A 96 -10.49 40.88 39.05
N ARG A 97 -11.82 41.06 39.01
CA ARG A 97 -12.72 40.16 38.29
C ARG A 97 -12.47 40.16 36.79
N TRP A 98 -12.30 41.33 36.19
CA TRP A 98 -11.96 41.44 34.77
C TRP A 98 -10.70 40.64 34.43
N HIS A 99 -9.60 40.89 35.14
CA HIS A 99 -8.33 40.17 34.92
C HIS A 99 -8.46 38.67 35.19
N GLN A 100 -9.23 38.27 36.21
CA GLN A 100 -9.48 36.85 36.48
C GLN A 100 -10.25 36.18 35.35
N GLN A 101 -11.25 36.86 34.78
CA GLN A 101 -12.02 36.34 33.65
C GLN A 101 -11.19 36.29 32.37
N GLU A 102 -10.41 37.33 32.08
CA GLU A 102 -9.47 37.38 30.96
C GLU A 102 -8.45 36.24 31.01
N HIS A 103 -7.88 35.98 32.19
CA HIS A 103 -6.95 34.87 32.37
C HIS A 103 -7.62 33.50 32.15
N ARG A 104 -8.87 33.32 32.59
CA ARG A 104 -9.63 32.08 32.35
C ARG A 104 -9.92 31.86 30.87
N ASP A 105 -10.33 32.91 30.16
CA ASP A 105 -10.64 32.84 28.73
C ASP A 105 -9.37 32.59 27.90
N GLN A 106 -8.23 33.17 28.31
CA GLN A 106 -6.93 32.87 27.72
C GLN A 106 -6.53 31.41 27.94
N GLN A 107 -6.65 30.90 29.17
CA GLN A 107 -6.37 29.50 29.47
C GLN A 107 -7.28 28.54 28.68
N ALA A 108 -8.56 28.86 28.54
CA ALA A 108 -9.51 28.05 27.78
C ALA A 108 -9.15 28.05 26.28
N THR A 109 -8.74 29.20 25.73
CA THR A 109 -8.25 29.31 24.36
C THR A 109 -6.97 28.51 24.15
N ASP A 110 -6.00 28.63 25.05
CA ASP A 110 -4.72 27.91 24.97
C ASP A 110 -4.92 26.39 25.09
N GLU A 111 -5.81 25.96 25.99
CA GLU A 111 -6.16 24.55 26.13
C GLU A 111 -6.85 24.02 24.87
N LYS A 112 -7.77 24.80 24.28
CA LYS A 112 -8.42 24.44 23.02
C LYS A 112 -7.40 24.31 21.89
N ASN A 113 -6.51 25.30 21.72
CA ASN A 113 -5.46 25.26 20.71
C ASN A 113 -4.56 24.04 20.89
N ARG A 114 -4.17 23.72 22.13
CA ARG A 114 -3.39 22.53 22.44
C ARG A 114 -4.12 21.23 22.09
N ARG A 115 -5.43 21.15 22.32
CA ARG A 115 -6.24 19.99 21.93
C ARG A 115 -6.32 19.87 20.40
N ASP A 116 -6.55 20.97 19.71
CA ASP A 116 -6.63 21.01 18.25
C ASP A 116 -5.30 20.62 17.60
N GLU A 117 -4.17 21.08 18.13
CA GLU A 117 -2.82 20.66 17.71
C GLU A 117 -2.61 19.15 17.86
N VAL A 118 -3.01 18.56 18.99
CA VAL A 118 -2.89 17.11 19.22
C VAL A 118 -3.75 16.33 18.22
N VAL A 119 -4.95 16.81 17.92
CA VAL A 119 -5.84 16.19 16.90
C VAL A 119 -5.19 16.29 15.52
N GLN A 120 -4.70 17.46 15.12
CA GLN A 120 -4.03 17.65 13.83
C GLN A 120 -2.80 16.75 13.68
N VAL A 121 -1.95 16.64 14.70
CA VAL A 121 -0.78 15.76 14.69
C VAL A 121 -1.19 14.29 14.57
N ARG A 122 -2.28 13.88 15.24
CA ARG A 122 -2.81 12.51 15.15
C ARG A 122 -3.34 12.20 13.75
N GLU A 123 -4.09 13.12 13.15
CA GLU A 123 -4.61 12.97 11.79
C GLU A 123 -3.48 12.93 10.76
N ALA A 124 -2.48 13.81 10.87
CA ALA A 124 -1.32 13.83 10.00
C ALA A 124 -0.55 12.50 10.07
N ARG A 125 -0.34 11.96 11.27
CA ARG A 125 0.28 10.63 11.45
C ARG A 125 -0.56 9.50 10.86
N SER A 126 -1.89 9.58 10.94
CA SER A 126 -2.77 8.58 10.32
C SER A 126 -2.62 8.59 8.80
N ARG A 127 -2.68 9.78 8.18
CA ARG A 127 -2.50 9.94 6.73
C ARG A 127 -1.12 9.44 6.27
N GLN A 128 -0.06 9.79 7.01
CA GLN A 128 1.29 9.32 6.71
C GLN A 128 1.37 7.79 6.75
N ARG A 129 0.76 7.12 7.74
CA ARG A 129 0.74 5.65 7.81
C ARG A 129 -0.03 5.02 6.67
N GLU A 130 -1.14 5.62 6.25
CA GLU A 130 -1.91 5.16 5.10
C GLU A 130 -1.11 5.31 3.80
N GLU A 131 -0.43 6.44 3.61
CA GLU A 131 0.44 6.68 2.46
C GLU A 131 1.61 5.69 2.44
N GLU A 132 2.30 5.47 3.56
CA GLU A 132 3.37 4.47 3.68
C GLU A 132 2.85 3.05 3.41
N SER A 133 1.64 2.72 3.85
CA SER A 133 1.02 1.42 3.55
C SER A 133 0.75 1.26 2.06
N ARG A 134 0.19 2.29 1.42
CA ARG A 134 -0.06 2.30 -0.03
C ARG A 134 1.25 2.18 -0.82
N GLN A 135 2.29 2.90 -0.40
CA GLN A 135 3.62 2.81 -1.01
C GLN A 135 4.20 1.40 -0.90
N ARG A 136 4.15 0.78 0.30
CA ARG A 136 4.60 -0.61 0.49
C ARG A 136 3.83 -1.59 -0.40
N ASP A 137 2.52 -1.41 -0.54
CA ASP A 137 1.71 -2.27 -1.40
C ASP A 137 2.05 -2.07 -2.88
N THR A 138 2.31 -0.84 -3.33
CA THR A 138 2.78 -0.57 -4.70
C THR A 138 4.15 -1.16 -4.96
N GLU A 139 5.10 -0.99 -4.04
CA GLU A 139 6.45 -1.56 -4.14
C GLU A 139 6.40 -3.09 -4.19
N ARG A 140 5.59 -3.71 -3.33
CA ARG A 140 5.40 -5.16 -3.31
C ARG A 140 4.81 -5.67 -4.63
N ARG A 141 3.83 -4.96 -5.20
CA ARG A 141 3.26 -5.29 -6.52
C ARG A 141 4.29 -5.16 -7.63
N GLU A 142 5.10 -4.10 -7.62
CA GLU A 142 6.18 -3.92 -8.60
C GLU A 142 7.25 -5.00 -8.47
N GLN A 143 7.68 -5.34 -7.25
CA GLN A 143 8.61 -6.43 -7.00
C GLN A 143 8.07 -7.75 -7.54
N TYR A 144 6.80 -8.06 -7.27
CA TYR A 144 6.14 -9.26 -7.78
C TYR A 144 6.12 -9.30 -9.31
N ARG A 145 5.77 -8.18 -9.96
CA ARG A 145 5.83 -8.05 -11.42
C ARG A 145 7.23 -8.27 -11.97
N ARG A 146 8.27 -7.66 -11.36
CA ARG A 146 9.66 -7.86 -11.78
C ARG A 146 10.08 -9.33 -11.71
N VAL A 147 9.70 -10.04 -10.64
CA VAL A 147 10.00 -11.48 -10.49
C VAL A 147 9.31 -12.30 -11.58
N ILE A 148 8.04 -12.03 -11.88
CA ILE A 148 7.31 -12.73 -12.95
C ILE A 148 7.93 -12.42 -14.31
N THR A 149 8.22 -11.15 -14.63
CA THR A 149 8.83 -10.77 -15.90
C THR A 149 10.18 -11.44 -16.08
N GLN A 150 11.05 -11.44 -15.07
CA GLN A 150 12.33 -12.15 -15.14
C GLN A 150 12.16 -13.66 -15.35
N ARG A 151 11.13 -14.27 -14.75
CA ARG A 151 10.82 -15.68 -14.97
C ARG A 151 10.39 -15.92 -16.42
N ILE A 152 9.50 -15.09 -16.95
CA ILE A 152 9.06 -15.16 -18.35
C ILE A 152 10.27 -15.01 -19.28
N GLU A 153 11.14 -14.03 -19.07
CA GLU A 153 12.34 -13.82 -19.91
C GLU A 153 13.27 -15.04 -19.91
N ARG A 154 13.51 -15.65 -18.73
CA ARG A 154 14.35 -16.85 -18.62
C ARG A 154 13.73 -18.05 -19.32
N GLU A 155 12.45 -18.30 -19.10
CA GLU A 155 11.73 -19.42 -19.69
C GLU A 155 11.47 -19.22 -21.19
N SER A 156 11.31 -17.99 -21.67
CA SER A 156 11.21 -17.65 -23.08
C SER A 156 12.47 -17.99 -23.86
N LYS A 157 13.67 -17.77 -23.29
CA LYS A 157 14.93 -18.20 -23.93
C LYS A 157 15.00 -19.72 -24.11
N VAL A 158 14.48 -20.47 -23.14
CA VAL A 158 14.38 -21.94 -23.25
C VAL A 158 13.35 -22.33 -24.31
N LEU A 159 12.23 -21.61 -24.40
CA LEU A 159 11.25 -21.82 -25.48
C LEU A 159 11.80 -21.52 -26.86
N GLU A 160 12.59 -20.46 -27.04
CA GLU A 160 13.25 -20.17 -28.31
C GLU A 160 14.19 -21.32 -28.74
N ALA A 161 14.97 -21.87 -27.80
CA ALA A 161 15.78 -23.06 -28.06
C ALA A 161 14.92 -24.29 -28.39
N CYS A 162 13.77 -24.44 -27.73
CA CYS A 162 12.80 -25.47 -28.06
C CYS A 162 12.20 -25.27 -29.46
N GLU A 163 11.86 -24.06 -29.87
CA GLU A 163 11.29 -23.77 -31.20
C GLU A 163 12.32 -24.00 -32.31
N ALA A 164 13.59 -23.62 -32.09
CA ALA A 164 14.69 -23.93 -32.99
C ALA A 164 14.84 -25.45 -33.22
N ASN A 165 14.56 -26.25 -32.19
CA ASN A 165 14.62 -27.72 -32.22
C ASN A 165 13.29 -28.40 -32.62
N ALA A 166 12.25 -27.64 -32.99
CA ALA A 166 10.96 -28.18 -33.39
C ALA A 166 11.02 -29.19 -34.57
N PRO A 167 11.76 -28.95 -35.67
CA PRO A 167 11.84 -29.93 -36.76
C PRO A 167 12.54 -31.22 -36.33
N ALA A 168 13.60 -31.14 -35.53
CA ALA A 168 14.28 -32.31 -34.98
C ALA A 168 13.35 -33.12 -34.06
N ARG A 169 12.54 -32.46 -33.23
CA ARG A 169 11.50 -33.15 -32.42
C ARG A 169 10.46 -33.86 -33.27
N ALA A 170 9.98 -33.22 -34.33
CA ALA A 170 8.99 -33.82 -35.23
C ALA A 170 9.54 -35.08 -35.91
N ASN A 171 10.80 -35.05 -36.35
CA ASN A 171 11.47 -36.20 -36.95
C ASN A 171 11.63 -37.36 -35.96
N ARG A 172 12.10 -37.08 -34.72
CA ARG A 172 12.18 -38.12 -33.67
C ARG A 172 10.84 -38.79 -33.39
N ARG A 173 9.76 -38.01 -33.25
CA ARG A 173 8.41 -38.56 -33.04
C ARG A 173 7.98 -39.46 -34.19
N ARG A 174 8.27 -39.04 -35.43
CA ARG A 174 8.00 -39.85 -36.63
C ARG A 174 8.83 -41.14 -36.64
N HIS A 175 10.13 -41.07 -36.30
CA HIS A 175 10.99 -42.24 -36.23
C HIS A 175 10.54 -43.23 -35.15
N GLU A 176 10.13 -42.75 -33.98
CA GLU A 176 9.55 -43.59 -32.93
C GLU A 176 8.24 -44.26 -33.38
N GLU A 177 7.35 -43.52 -34.04
CA GLU A 177 6.10 -44.05 -34.57
C GLU A 177 6.35 -45.14 -35.61
N ILE A 178 7.27 -44.90 -36.54
CA ILE A 178 7.70 -45.89 -37.53
C ILE A 178 8.32 -47.10 -36.82
N ALA A 179 9.20 -46.92 -35.85
CA ALA A 179 9.83 -48.02 -35.12
C ALA A 179 8.80 -48.91 -34.39
N ARG A 180 7.75 -48.30 -33.79
CA ARG A 180 6.64 -49.01 -33.15
C ARG A 180 5.78 -49.81 -34.13
N SER A 181 5.77 -49.43 -35.41
CA SER A 181 5.01 -50.13 -36.45
C SER A 181 5.63 -51.46 -36.92
N ASN A 182 6.75 -51.90 -36.30
CA ASN A 182 7.51 -53.10 -36.67
C ASN A 182 7.97 -53.11 -38.15
N PRO A 183 8.80 -52.14 -38.57
CA PRO A 183 9.21 -51.98 -39.96
C PRO A 183 10.04 -53.17 -40.46
N ALA A 184 10.78 -53.86 -39.59
CA ALA A 184 11.47 -55.12 -39.92
C ALA A 184 10.50 -56.20 -40.45
N ALA A 185 9.33 -56.35 -39.83
CA ALA A 185 8.32 -57.31 -40.27
C ALA A 185 7.65 -56.88 -41.59
N ALA A 186 7.48 -55.58 -41.81
CA ALA A 186 6.97 -55.05 -43.07
C ALA A 186 7.95 -55.31 -44.22
N LEU A 187 9.26 -55.09 -44.00
CA LEU A 187 10.32 -55.40 -44.96
C LEU A 187 10.35 -56.88 -45.36
N GLN A 188 10.28 -57.78 -44.38
CA GLN A 188 10.27 -59.22 -44.63
C GLN A 188 9.06 -59.69 -45.45
N LYS A 189 7.93 -58.97 -45.37
CA LYS A 189 6.70 -59.31 -46.11
C LYS A 189 6.61 -58.66 -47.49
N GLN A 190 7.07 -57.43 -47.63
CA GLN A 190 6.82 -56.60 -48.81
C GLN A 190 8.05 -56.46 -49.73
N CYS A 191 9.24 -56.85 -49.27
CA CYS A 191 10.47 -56.73 -50.03
C CYS A 191 11.08 -58.10 -50.34
N ALA A 192 11.76 -58.19 -51.49
CA ALA A 192 12.47 -59.41 -51.88
C ALA A 192 13.84 -59.46 -51.18
N PRO A 193 14.18 -60.52 -50.42
CA PRO A 193 15.47 -60.64 -49.76
C PRO A 193 16.58 -60.84 -50.80
N GLN A 194 17.63 -60.03 -50.71
CA GLN A 194 18.85 -60.21 -51.48
C GLN A 194 19.83 -61.07 -50.68
N ARG A 195 20.19 -62.23 -51.21
CA ARG A 195 21.12 -63.17 -50.57
C ARG A 195 22.48 -63.09 -51.24
N GLY A 196 23.54 -63.04 -50.45
CA GLY A 196 24.90 -63.26 -50.95
C GLY A 196 25.04 -64.69 -51.47
N THR A 197 26.09 -64.97 -52.24
CA THR A 197 26.46 -66.35 -52.59
C THR A 197 27.60 -66.80 -51.69
N LYS A 198 27.46 -67.98 -51.07
CA LYS A 198 28.54 -68.63 -50.32
C LYS A 198 29.00 -69.84 -51.13
N THR A 199 30.31 -69.96 -51.35
CA THR A 199 30.87 -71.13 -52.03
C THR A 199 31.18 -72.20 -50.98
N VAL A 200 30.43 -73.30 -51.01
CA VAL A 200 30.70 -74.45 -50.15
C VAL A 200 31.62 -75.40 -50.91
N LYS A 201 32.76 -75.72 -50.30
CA LYS A 201 33.68 -76.74 -50.79
C LYS A 201 33.30 -78.08 -50.17
N SER A 202 33.11 -79.09 -50.99
CA SER A 202 32.86 -80.47 -50.56
C SER A 202 33.76 -81.43 -51.33
N GLU A 203 33.99 -82.61 -50.77
CA GLU A 203 34.70 -83.68 -51.45
C GLU A 203 33.74 -84.43 -52.38
N CYS A 204 34.06 -84.49 -53.66
CA CYS A 204 33.37 -85.32 -54.64
C CYS A 204 34.26 -86.49 -55.04
N ARG A 205 33.64 -87.65 -55.23
CA ARG A 205 34.31 -88.78 -55.87
C ARG A 205 34.13 -88.69 -57.38
N ASP A 206 35.23 -88.73 -58.12
CA ASP A 206 35.15 -88.86 -59.58
C ASP A 206 34.85 -90.30 -60.00
N ALA A 207 34.56 -90.52 -61.28
CA ALA A 207 34.21 -91.84 -61.83
C ALA A 207 35.30 -92.90 -61.65
N ASN A 208 36.54 -92.48 -61.37
CA ASN A 208 37.70 -93.35 -61.14
C ASN A 208 37.99 -93.57 -59.64
N GLY A 209 37.13 -93.07 -58.75
CA GLY A 209 37.24 -93.27 -57.31
C GLY A 209 38.15 -92.28 -56.58
N PHE A 210 38.72 -91.29 -57.27
CA PHE A 210 39.53 -90.24 -56.64
C PHE A 210 38.65 -89.17 -56.00
N THR A 211 39.02 -88.78 -54.78
CA THR A 211 38.38 -87.68 -54.06
C THR A 211 38.97 -86.35 -54.50
N ARG A 212 38.16 -85.46 -55.08
CA ARG A 212 38.54 -84.10 -55.50
C ARG A 212 37.65 -83.07 -54.83
N THR A 213 38.20 -81.88 -54.57
CA THR A 213 37.43 -80.78 -53.99
C THR A 213 36.53 -80.16 -55.06
N CYS A 214 35.22 -80.29 -54.88
CA CYS A 214 34.23 -79.56 -55.66
C CYS A 214 33.79 -78.30 -54.91
N SER A 215 33.51 -77.24 -55.65
CA SER A 215 32.87 -76.04 -55.11
C SER A 215 31.46 -75.92 -55.68
N LYS A 216 30.44 -75.81 -54.81
CA LYS A 216 29.08 -75.48 -55.20
C LYS A 216 28.71 -74.14 -54.58
N SER A 217 28.26 -73.21 -55.42
CA SER A 217 27.69 -71.95 -54.94
C SER A 217 26.31 -72.21 -54.38
N VAL A 218 26.13 -71.93 -53.09
CA VAL A 218 24.84 -72.01 -52.40
C VAL A 218 24.39 -70.61 -51.97
N PRO A 219 23.08 -70.35 -51.84
CA PRO A 219 22.59 -69.10 -51.28
C PRO A 219 23.12 -68.90 -49.86
N GLY A 220 23.74 -67.75 -49.61
CA GLY A 220 24.28 -67.33 -48.33
C GLY A 220 23.27 -66.54 -47.47
N GLU A 221 23.82 -65.76 -46.54
CA GLU A 221 23.05 -64.85 -45.68
C GLU A 221 22.38 -63.72 -46.48
N VAL A 222 21.31 -63.18 -45.92
CA VAL A 222 20.63 -62.01 -46.45
C VAL A 222 21.54 -60.80 -46.24
N ILE A 223 21.87 -60.12 -47.33
CA ILE A 223 22.74 -58.94 -47.34
C ILE A 223 21.96 -57.64 -47.57
N GLY A 224 20.65 -57.74 -47.88
CA GLY A 224 19.78 -56.59 -48.09
C GLY A 224 18.36 -56.99 -48.49
N TYR A 225 17.49 -56.00 -48.69
CA TYR A 225 16.13 -56.16 -49.18
C TYR A 225 15.89 -55.22 -50.37
N ALA A 226 15.34 -55.76 -51.46
CA ALA A 226 14.89 -54.98 -52.61
C ALA A 226 13.39 -54.66 -52.44
N CYS A 227 13.09 -53.40 -52.11
CA CYS A 227 11.74 -52.91 -51.84
C CYS A 227 11.14 -52.16 -53.04
N PRO A 228 9.79 -52.12 -53.17
CA PRO A 228 9.13 -51.30 -54.18
C PRO A 228 9.35 -49.81 -53.90
N LYS A 229 9.44 -49.00 -54.96
CA LYS A 229 9.63 -47.53 -54.86
C LYS A 229 8.50 -46.79 -54.15
N SER A 230 7.35 -47.43 -53.97
CA SER A 230 6.19 -46.89 -53.25
C SER A 230 6.30 -47.02 -51.72
N MET A 231 7.31 -47.74 -51.22
CA MET A 231 7.53 -47.89 -49.79
C MET A 231 8.29 -46.68 -49.24
N ASP A 232 7.89 -46.19 -48.06
CA ASP A 232 8.54 -45.06 -47.40
C ASP A 232 10.01 -45.41 -47.12
N THR A 233 10.92 -44.56 -47.59
CA THR A 233 12.37 -44.72 -47.44
C THR A 233 12.79 -44.79 -45.97
N GLU A 234 12.09 -44.11 -45.07
CA GLU A 234 12.41 -44.13 -43.63
C GLU A 234 12.02 -45.45 -42.99
N VAL A 235 10.87 -46.03 -43.39
CA VAL A 235 10.44 -47.37 -42.96
C VAL A 235 11.48 -48.41 -43.40
N VAL A 236 12.02 -48.26 -44.61
CA VAL A 236 13.07 -49.17 -45.12
C VAL A 236 14.37 -49.01 -44.33
N GLN A 237 14.84 -47.78 -44.09
CA GLN A 237 16.08 -47.55 -43.33
C GLN A 237 15.99 -48.03 -41.89
N ILE A 238 14.91 -47.68 -41.16
CA ILE A 238 14.68 -48.12 -39.78
C ILE A 238 14.54 -49.64 -39.72
N GLY A 239 13.80 -50.24 -40.65
CA GLY A 239 13.62 -51.69 -40.69
C GLY A 239 14.91 -52.46 -41.00
N LEU A 240 15.77 -51.96 -41.89
CA LEU A 240 17.05 -52.58 -42.20
C LEU A 240 18.02 -52.49 -41.01
N HIS A 241 18.02 -51.37 -40.29
CA HIS A 241 18.78 -51.22 -39.04
C HIS A 241 18.28 -52.20 -37.97
N GLN A 242 16.96 -52.34 -37.78
CA GLN A 242 16.39 -53.35 -36.86
C GLN A 242 16.76 -54.80 -37.21
N LEU A 243 16.98 -55.09 -38.50
CA LEU A 243 17.43 -56.39 -39.00
C LEU A 243 18.95 -56.60 -38.88
N GLY A 244 19.70 -55.62 -38.38
CA GLY A 244 21.16 -55.68 -38.25
C GLY A 244 21.89 -55.64 -39.60
N LEU A 245 21.24 -55.11 -40.65
CA LEU A 245 21.80 -55.00 -42.00
C LEU A 245 22.41 -53.62 -42.28
N LEU A 246 22.29 -52.69 -41.33
CA LEU A 246 22.83 -51.34 -41.35
C LEU A 246 23.48 -51.07 -39.99
N ASP A 247 24.81 -50.86 -40.00
CA ASP A 247 25.60 -50.65 -38.77
C ASP A 247 25.53 -49.21 -38.23
N THR A 248 25.15 -48.25 -39.08
CA THR A 248 24.96 -46.85 -38.67
C THR A 248 23.54 -46.65 -38.18
N PRO A 249 23.33 -46.06 -36.98
CA PRO A 249 22.00 -45.64 -36.56
C PRO A 249 21.43 -44.73 -37.66
N PRO A 250 20.17 -44.91 -38.05
CA PRO A 250 19.62 -44.25 -39.24
C PRO A 250 19.61 -42.72 -39.10
N TYR A 251 19.70 -42.18 -37.87
CA TYR A 251 19.67 -40.75 -37.58
C TYR A 251 20.60 -40.38 -36.40
N PRO A 252 21.91 -40.17 -36.63
CA PRO A 252 22.85 -39.77 -35.57
C PRO A 252 22.62 -38.33 -35.08
N GLU A 253 21.89 -37.52 -35.85
CA GLU A 253 21.59 -36.12 -35.51
C GLU A 253 20.52 -36.00 -34.42
N ASP A 254 19.67 -37.03 -34.27
CA ASP A 254 18.57 -37.06 -33.30
C ASP A 254 19.05 -37.16 -31.83
N ASP A 255 20.22 -37.75 -31.59
CA ASP A 255 20.80 -37.97 -30.26
C ASP A 255 21.49 -36.72 -29.66
N SER A 256 21.78 -35.71 -30.49
CA SER A 256 22.72 -34.64 -30.13
C SER A 256 22.10 -33.35 -29.60
N ILE A 257 20.76 -33.24 -29.51
CA ILE A 257 20.10 -31.95 -29.30
C ILE A 257 19.17 -31.97 -28.06
N GLN A 258 19.66 -31.36 -26.97
CA GLN A 258 18.85 -30.94 -25.80
C GLN A 258 18.31 -29.52 -26.03
N PRO A 259 17.09 -29.17 -25.55
CA PRO A 259 16.32 -29.81 -24.47
C PRO A 259 15.42 -30.96 -24.92
N GLY A 260 15.18 -31.94 -24.04
CA GLY A 260 14.25 -33.05 -24.29
C GLY A 260 12.80 -32.58 -24.40
N ASP A 261 11.99 -33.27 -25.22
CA ASP A 261 10.62 -32.91 -25.56
C ASP A 261 9.73 -32.57 -24.34
N GLU A 262 9.85 -33.35 -23.27
CA GLU A 262 9.08 -33.17 -22.02
C GLU A 262 9.43 -31.86 -21.29
N THR A 263 10.66 -31.38 -21.42
CA THR A 263 11.09 -30.10 -20.82
C THR A 263 10.47 -28.92 -21.56
N CYS A 264 10.37 -29.00 -22.89
CA CYS A 264 9.78 -27.97 -23.72
C CYS A 264 8.27 -27.79 -23.44
N GLU A 265 7.52 -28.89 -23.32
CA GLU A 265 6.09 -28.83 -22.99
C GLU A 265 5.84 -28.26 -21.58
N LYS A 266 6.67 -28.65 -20.59
CA LYS A 266 6.61 -28.09 -19.23
C LYS A 266 6.94 -26.60 -19.20
N THR A 267 7.96 -26.16 -19.94
CA THR A 267 8.32 -24.73 -20.03
C THR A 267 7.21 -23.91 -20.71
N GLN A 268 6.57 -24.44 -21.75
CA GLN A 268 5.47 -23.75 -22.43
C GLN A 268 4.26 -23.54 -21.51
N ALA A 269 3.88 -24.56 -20.75
CA ALA A 269 2.83 -24.45 -19.75
C ALA A 269 3.20 -23.46 -18.63
N SER A 270 4.47 -23.46 -18.20
CA SER A 270 4.97 -22.54 -17.17
C SER A 270 4.94 -21.07 -17.62
N VAL A 271 5.37 -20.77 -18.86
CA VAL A 271 5.33 -19.41 -19.41
C VAL A 271 3.89 -18.92 -19.56
N LYS A 272 2.99 -19.79 -20.04
CA LYS A 272 1.57 -19.45 -20.15
C LYS A 272 0.99 -19.06 -18.79
N LYS A 273 1.23 -19.89 -17.76
CA LYS A 273 0.78 -19.60 -16.39
C LYS A 273 1.43 -18.32 -15.82
N ALA A 274 2.71 -18.07 -16.12
CA ALA A 274 3.38 -16.86 -15.68
C ALA A 274 2.81 -15.59 -16.33
N ARG A 275 2.40 -15.65 -17.59
CA ARG A 275 1.70 -14.55 -18.28
C ARG A 275 0.32 -14.29 -17.69
N GLU A 276 -0.45 -15.34 -17.42
CA GLU A 276 -1.76 -15.22 -16.75
C GLU A 276 -1.63 -14.55 -15.37
N MET A 277 -0.64 -14.95 -14.57
CA MET A 277 -0.35 -14.30 -13.27
C MET A 277 0.06 -12.82 -13.42
N LEU A 278 0.74 -12.46 -14.52
CA LEU A 278 1.11 -11.06 -14.79
C LEU A 278 -0.12 -10.22 -15.14
N GLU A 279 -1.02 -10.77 -15.97
CA GLU A 279 -2.28 -10.13 -16.37
C GLU A 279 -3.24 -9.96 -15.18
N GLU A 280 -3.37 -10.97 -14.31
CA GLU A 280 -4.16 -10.88 -13.08
C GLU A 280 -3.63 -9.79 -12.13
N SER A 281 -2.31 -9.63 -12.07
CA SER A 281 -1.66 -8.57 -11.29
C SER A 281 -1.86 -7.16 -11.89
N ALA A 282 -2.32 -7.08 -13.15
CA ALA A 282 -2.66 -5.83 -13.84
C ALA A 282 -4.17 -5.53 -13.81
N GLY A 283 -5.01 -6.55 -13.88
CA GLY A 283 -6.48 -6.43 -13.92
C GLY A 283 -7.16 -6.13 -12.58
N THR A 284 -6.50 -6.35 -11.44
CA THR A 284 -7.10 -6.09 -10.11
C THR A 284 -7.28 -4.61 -9.76
N THR A 285 -6.88 -3.69 -10.64
CA THR A 285 -6.98 -2.23 -10.42
C THR A 285 -8.26 -1.58 -10.97
N THR A 286 -9.02 -2.26 -11.84
CA THR A 286 -10.21 -1.66 -12.48
C THR A 286 -11.55 -1.99 -11.82
N GLY A 287 -11.60 -2.99 -10.92
CA GLY A 287 -12.86 -3.44 -10.28
C GLY A 287 -13.26 -2.77 -8.96
N ALA A 288 -12.48 -1.81 -8.44
CA ALA A 288 -12.72 -1.19 -7.13
C ALA A 288 -13.15 0.29 -7.19
N LEU A 289 -13.58 0.77 -8.35
CA LEU A 289 -14.04 2.16 -8.59
C LEU A 289 -15.48 2.23 -9.14
N GLN A 290 -16.29 1.18 -8.95
CA GLN A 290 -17.74 1.23 -9.16
C GLN A 290 -18.48 1.14 -7.83
#